data_AF-A0A9E0UGW1-F1
#
_entry.id   AF-A0A9E0UGW1-F1
#
_cell.length_a   1.000
_cell.length_b   1.000
_cell.length_c   1.000
_cell.angle_alpha   90.00
_cell.angle_beta   90.00
_cell.angle_gamma   90.00
#
_symmetry.space_group_name_H-M   'P 1'
#
loop_
_entity.id
_entity.type
_entity.pdbx_description
1 polymer ?
#
loop_
_entity_poly.entity_id
_entity_poly.type
_entity_poly.pdbx_seq_one_letter_code
_entity_poly.pdbx_strand_id
1 'polypeptide(L)'
;MKCLLAMLACCLGLLLPIDPAEARPGKTTASKVAKKMHKARAKQVAKASGKRKALSFGAPQTLVAEQQPQEAGESGLRGVASFYGKGFQGRKSASGERFDHRKMTAASNRFPLGTWLAVRRLDSDLCVVVKVNDRMHAKHRVRIIDLSRGAAERIKMISAGLALVRAVPLSGAPESDDETTCRAAFAPKQTAPETDKVAPPVELVIPPETVIDELPPPKPVDEGKGAPFEAPWESRNPFSP
;
A
#
# COMPACT_ATOMS: atom_id res chain seq x y z
N MET A 1 -9.88 37.60 -65.89
CA MET A 1 -10.79 36.57 -65.34
C MET A 1 -10.31 36.28 -63.92
N LYS A 2 -10.89 36.75 -62.81
CA LYS A 2 -12.27 37.13 -62.47
C LYS A 2 -12.25 38.24 -61.39
N CYS A 3 -13.16 39.21 -61.54
CA CYS A 3 -13.91 40.02 -60.54
C CYS A 3 -13.08 40.71 -59.43
N LEU A 4 -12.89 42.04 -59.39
CA LEU A 4 -13.82 43.17 -59.59
C LEU A 4 -15.12 43.01 -58.77
N LEU A 5 -15.15 43.58 -57.56
CA LEU A 5 -16.03 44.72 -57.23
C LEU A 5 -15.66 45.27 -55.83
N ALA A 6 -15.02 46.43 -55.86
CA ALA A 6 -15.08 47.44 -54.81
C ALA A 6 -16.44 48.15 -54.89
N MET A 7 -16.93 48.67 -53.76
CA MET A 7 -17.76 49.87 -53.57
C MET A 7 -18.41 49.75 -52.18
N LEU A 8 -18.54 50.75 -51.33
CA LEU A 8 -18.12 52.14 -51.27
C LEU A 8 -18.73 52.65 -49.95
N ALA A 9 -18.09 53.64 -49.33
CA ALA A 9 -18.67 54.59 -48.37
C ALA A 9 -18.93 54.07 -46.94
N CYS A 10 -18.85 54.90 -45.90
CA CYS A 10 -18.32 56.22 -45.64
C CYS A 10 -18.80 56.50 -44.22
N CYS A 11 -17.90 56.69 -43.25
CA CYS A 11 -18.19 57.50 -42.07
C CYS A 11 -16.85 57.93 -41.46
N LEU A 12 -16.34 59.01 -42.04
CA LEU A 12 -15.38 59.92 -41.43
C LEU A 12 -16.04 60.63 -40.23
N GLY A 13 -15.30 60.84 -39.14
CA GLY A 13 -15.69 61.74 -38.04
C GLY A 13 -15.14 61.29 -36.69
N LEU A 14 -13.82 61.38 -36.44
CA LEU A 14 -13.09 62.53 -35.87
C LEU A 14 -13.27 62.74 -34.35
N LEU A 15 -12.10 62.83 -33.66
CA LEU A 15 -11.80 63.52 -32.39
C LEU A 15 -12.29 62.84 -31.08
N LEU A 16 -11.51 62.56 -30.04
CA LEU A 16 -10.14 62.89 -29.58
C LEU A 16 -9.66 61.82 -28.57
N PRO A 17 -8.34 61.71 -28.32
CA PRO A 17 -7.77 60.94 -27.21
C PRO A 17 -7.97 61.64 -25.85
N ILE A 18 -8.25 60.87 -24.80
CA ILE A 18 -8.23 61.36 -23.41
C ILE A 18 -6.92 60.89 -22.78
N ASP A 19 -6.02 61.84 -22.59
CA ASP A 19 -4.71 61.68 -21.95
C ASP A 19 -4.78 61.47 -20.43
N PRO A 20 -3.72 60.91 -19.82
CA PRO A 20 -3.55 60.71 -18.39
C PRO A 20 -2.90 61.94 -17.71
N ALA A 21 -3.35 62.30 -16.51
CA ALA A 21 -2.61 63.16 -15.58
C ALA A 21 -3.09 62.86 -14.14
N GLU A 22 -2.30 62.23 -13.26
CA GLU A 22 -1.19 62.78 -12.45
C GLU A 22 -1.67 63.49 -11.17
N ALA A 23 -1.49 62.84 -10.01
CA ALA A 23 -1.21 63.51 -8.73
C ALA A 23 -0.66 62.50 -7.69
N ARG A 24 0.67 62.55 -7.47
CA ARG A 24 1.41 62.04 -6.29
C ARG A 24 1.30 63.08 -5.14
N PRO A 25 2.00 63.01 -3.97
CA PRO A 25 2.89 61.97 -3.40
C PRO A 25 2.67 61.69 -1.88
N GLY A 26 3.32 60.65 -1.35
CA GLY A 26 3.47 60.45 0.09
C GLY A 26 4.58 59.45 0.41
N LYS A 27 5.79 59.96 0.64
CA LYS A 27 6.99 59.21 1.00
C LYS A 27 7.02 59.13 2.54
N THR A 28 7.16 57.95 3.12
CA THR A 28 7.87 57.80 4.41
C THR A 28 8.76 56.57 4.35
N THR A 29 10.04 56.90 4.24
CA THR A 29 11.25 56.23 4.70
C THR A 29 11.08 55.06 5.66
N ALA A 30 11.88 54.03 5.39
CA ALA A 30 12.37 53.05 6.34
C ALA A 30 12.71 53.66 7.71
N SER A 31 12.44 52.93 8.80
CA SER A 31 13.45 52.44 9.74
C SER A 31 12.80 51.86 10.99
N LYS A 32 13.26 50.65 11.36
CA LYS A 32 13.55 50.15 12.72
C LYS A 32 12.73 50.68 13.90
N VAL A 33 12.15 49.74 14.65
CA VAL A 33 12.31 49.50 16.12
C VAL A 33 11.23 48.47 16.50
N ALA A 34 11.57 47.18 16.57
CA ALA A 34 11.94 46.48 17.80
C ALA A 34 10.83 46.43 18.89
N LYS A 35 10.23 45.24 19.00
CA LYS A 35 10.29 44.40 20.21
C LYS A 35 9.60 44.92 21.50
N LYS A 36 8.30 44.66 21.63
CA LYS A 36 7.53 44.37 22.87
C LYS A 36 6.10 44.10 22.39
N MET A 37 5.41 42.99 22.63
CA MET A 37 5.11 42.37 23.92
C MET A 37 4.72 40.90 23.67
N HIS A 38 5.56 39.95 24.11
CA HIS A 38 5.05 38.70 24.65
C HIS A 38 4.50 39.00 26.05
N LYS A 39 3.47 38.24 26.47
CA LYS A 39 2.93 38.14 27.84
C LYS A 39 1.79 39.11 28.18
N ALA A 40 0.56 38.71 27.89
CA ALA A 40 -0.57 38.72 28.84
C ALA A 40 -1.92 38.34 28.17
N ARG A 41 -2.18 37.06 27.94
CA ARG A 41 -3.54 36.50 28.06
C ARG A 41 -3.49 35.03 28.47
N ALA A 42 -2.75 34.78 29.54
CA ALA A 42 -2.95 33.64 30.40
C ALA A 42 -3.77 34.14 31.60
N LYS A 43 -5.08 33.87 31.59
CA LYS A 43 -5.98 33.68 32.76
C LYS A 43 -7.44 33.78 32.30
N GLN A 44 -8.26 32.87 32.84
CA GLN A 44 -9.70 32.66 32.62
C GLN A 44 -9.99 31.85 31.34
N VAL A 45 -10.17 30.53 31.38
CA VAL A 45 -11.24 29.80 32.08
C VAL A 45 -10.69 28.56 32.78
N ALA A 46 -10.59 28.64 34.12
CA ALA A 46 -10.43 27.50 35.01
C ALA A 46 -11.50 27.65 36.10
N LYS A 47 -12.60 26.90 35.98
CA LYS A 47 -13.49 26.50 37.09
C LYS A 47 -14.64 25.62 36.55
N ALA A 48 -14.42 24.32 36.54
CA ALA A 48 -15.47 23.31 36.64
C ALA A 48 -14.83 22.04 37.22
N SER A 49 -14.46 22.13 38.51
CA SER A 49 -13.97 21.01 39.30
C SER A 49 -15.18 20.28 39.87
N GLY A 50 -15.66 19.26 39.14
CA GLY A 50 -16.74 18.36 39.54
C GLY A 50 -16.16 16.98 39.83
N LYS A 51 -16.06 16.67 41.12
CA LYS A 51 -15.53 15.46 41.76
C LYS A 51 -16.27 14.21 41.24
N ARG A 52 -15.68 13.44 40.32
CA ARG A 52 -16.20 12.12 39.95
C ARG A 52 -15.40 11.02 40.64
N LYS A 53 -16.14 10.28 41.46
CA LYS A 53 -15.76 9.16 42.30
C LYS A 53 -15.10 8.07 41.44
N ALA A 54 -13.91 7.62 41.85
CA ALA A 54 -13.24 6.48 41.25
C ALA A 54 -14.06 5.21 41.53
N LEU A 55 -14.66 4.64 40.48
CA LEU A 55 -15.08 3.24 40.49
C LEU A 55 -13.93 2.43 39.89
N SER A 56 -13.31 1.63 40.74
CA SER A 56 -12.39 0.56 40.39
C SER A 56 -13.14 -0.52 39.59
N PHE A 57 -12.93 -0.58 38.28
CA PHE A 57 -13.23 -1.77 37.49
C PHE A 57 -11.95 -2.58 37.32
N GLY A 58 -12.10 -3.87 37.61
CA GLY A 58 -11.01 -4.81 37.86
C GLY A 58 -10.12 -5.15 36.66
N ALA A 59 -9.16 -5.99 37.00
CA ALA A 59 -8.07 -6.56 36.22
C ALA A 59 -8.42 -6.96 34.76
N PRO A 60 -7.39 -7.02 33.88
CA PRO A 60 -7.57 -7.09 32.45
C PRO A 60 -8.08 -8.47 32.05
N GLN A 61 -9.26 -8.51 31.46
CA GLN A 61 -9.63 -9.63 30.62
C GLN A 61 -8.73 -9.55 29.38
N THR A 62 -7.89 -10.57 29.24
CA THR A 62 -7.15 -10.93 28.03
C THR A 62 -8.12 -11.03 26.86
N LEU A 63 -8.38 -9.89 26.21
CA LEU A 63 -8.88 -9.87 24.85
C LEU A 63 -7.71 -10.34 24.00
N VAL A 64 -7.72 -11.63 23.72
CA VAL A 64 -7.06 -12.25 22.58
C VAL A 64 -7.05 -11.25 21.43
N ALA A 65 -5.84 -10.77 21.12
CA ALA A 65 -5.62 -10.06 19.89
C ALA A 65 -5.97 -11.05 18.79
N GLU A 66 -7.14 -10.87 18.18
CA GLU A 66 -7.49 -11.48 16.91
C GLU A 66 -6.34 -11.13 15.96
N GLN A 67 -5.41 -12.06 15.80
CA GLN A 67 -4.33 -11.92 14.84
C GLN A 67 -5.03 -11.93 13.49
N GLN A 68 -5.25 -10.72 12.95
CA GLN A 68 -5.69 -10.54 11.57
C GLN A 68 -4.86 -11.48 10.69
N PRO A 69 -5.48 -12.21 9.74
CA PRO A 69 -4.77 -13.13 8.87
C PRO A 69 -3.51 -12.44 8.34
N GLN A 70 -2.35 -13.01 8.63
CA GLN A 70 -1.15 -12.61 7.93
C GLN A 70 -1.38 -13.03 6.47
N GLU A 71 -1.75 -12.04 5.65
CA GLU A 71 -1.83 -12.09 4.18
C GLU A 71 -0.47 -12.53 3.63
N ALA A 72 -0.14 -13.82 3.76
CA ALA A 72 1.13 -14.43 3.43
C ALA A 72 1.40 -14.50 1.92
N GLY A 73 0.52 -13.93 1.09
CA GLY A 73 0.64 -13.92 -0.37
C GLY A 73 0.78 -12.55 -1.03
N GLU A 74 0.55 -11.44 -0.31
CA GLU A 74 0.58 -10.11 -0.95
C GLU A 74 1.92 -9.40 -0.76
N SER A 75 2.59 -9.17 -1.89
CA SER A 75 3.87 -8.47 -2.00
C SER A 75 3.79 -7.02 -1.51
N GLY A 76 4.95 -6.43 -1.22
CA GLY A 76 5.10 -5.02 -0.83
C GLY A 76 5.07 -4.74 0.68
N LEU A 77 5.30 -3.47 1.01
CA LEU A 77 5.36 -2.99 2.40
C LEU A 77 4.00 -2.44 2.84
N ARG A 78 3.45 -2.99 3.93
CA ARG A 78 2.25 -2.49 4.60
C ARG A 78 2.62 -1.45 5.65
N GLY A 79 1.83 -0.38 5.78
CA GLY A 79 2.01 0.62 6.82
C GLY A 79 1.08 1.81 6.71
N VAL A 80 1.33 2.83 7.55
CA VAL A 80 0.53 4.07 7.57
C VAL A 80 1.08 5.06 6.54
N ALA A 81 0.17 5.63 5.75
CA ALA A 81 0.43 6.78 4.88
C ALA A 81 -0.11 8.08 5.48
N SER A 82 0.54 9.19 5.15
CA SER A 82 -0.06 10.54 5.25
C SER A 82 0.11 11.29 3.92
N PHE A 83 -0.17 12.59 3.90
CA PHE A 83 0.10 13.44 2.75
C PHE A 83 0.66 14.80 3.14
N TYR A 84 1.38 15.44 2.21
CA TYR A 84 1.99 16.75 2.42
C TYR A 84 0.96 17.87 2.65
N GLY A 85 1.26 18.73 3.62
CA GLY A 85 0.51 19.98 3.82
C GLY A 85 0.75 21.01 2.71
N LYS A 86 -0.14 22.00 2.60
CA LYS A 86 -0.09 23.04 1.55
C LYS A 86 1.21 23.86 1.55
N GLY A 87 1.85 24.04 2.71
CA GLY A 87 3.07 24.85 2.87
C GLY A 87 4.34 24.26 2.24
N PHE A 88 4.27 23.09 1.60
CA PHE A 88 5.43 22.47 0.95
C PHE A 88 5.60 22.82 -0.53
N GLN A 89 4.59 23.47 -1.14
CA GLN A 89 4.61 23.80 -2.57
C GLN A 89 5.88 24.56 -2.97
N GLY A 90 6.52 24.12 -4.04
CA GLY A 90 7.69 24.78 -4.64
C GLY A 90 9.01 24.59 -3.88
N ARG A 91 9.01 23.91 -2.72
CA ARG A 91 10.23 23.58 -1.98
C ARG A 91 11.06 22.54 -2.73
N LYS A 92 12.37 22.57 -2.53
CA LYS A 92 13.29 21.57 -3.08
C LYS A 92 13.14 20.25 -2.32
N SER A 93 12.86 19.17 -3.05
CA SER A 93 12.81 17.80 -2.52
C SER A 93 14.21 17.19 -2.45
N ALA A 94 14.35 16.01 -1.83
CA ALA A 94 15.60 15.28 -1.74
C ALA A 94 16.17 14.84 -3.10
N SER A 95 15.34 14.64 -4.13
CA SER A 95 15.80 14.41 -5.50
C SER A 95 16.35 15.68 -6.17
N GLY A 96 16.11 16.86 -5.55
CA GLY A 96 16.47 18.16 -6.10
C GLY A 96 15.37 18.82 -6.94
N GLU A 97 14.32 18.08 -7.29
CA GLU A 97 13.14 18.61 -7.99
C GLU A 97 12.33 19.54 -7.07
N ARG A 98 11.62 20.53 -7.63
CA ARG A 98 10.64 21.32 -6.86
C ARG A 98 9.35 20.52 -6.65
N PHE A 99 8.90 20.45 -5.40
CA PHE A 99 7.66 19.77 -5.04
C PHE A 99 6.45 20.48 -5.64
N ASP A 100 5.58 19.70 -6.29
CA ASP A 100 4.26 20.14 -6.75
C ASP A 100 3.19 19.21 -6.18
N HIS A 101 2.29 19.76 -5.38
CA HIS A 101 1.22 19.01 -4.71
C HIS A 101 0.29 18.27 -5.68
N ARG A 102 0.21 18.67 -6.95
CA ARG A 102 -0.65 18.06 -7.97
C ARG A 102 -0.03 16.84 -8.64
N LYS A 103 1.30 16.68 -8.58
CA LYS A 103 2.01 15.57 -9.23
C LYS A 103 1.82 14.27 -8.46
N MET A 104 1.98 13.14 -9.14
CA MET A 104 1.96 11.81 -8.51
C MET A 104 3.32 11.46 -7.91
N THR A 105 3.67 12.10 -6.80
CA THR A 105 4.94 11.91 -6.10
C THR A 105 4.74 11.59 -4.63
N ALA A 106 5.78 11.05 -4.00
CA ALA A 106 5.77 10.69 -2.60
C ALA A 106 7.15 10.84 -1.94
N ALA A 107 7.13 10.95 -0.62
CA ALA A 107 8.32 10.85 0.22
C ALA A 107 8.34 9.54 0.98
N SER A 108 9.49 8.88 1.01
CA SER A 108 9.68 7.68 1.83
C SER A 108 11.12 7.53 2.27
N ASN A 109 11.32 6.99 3.47
CA ASN A 109 12.63 6.56 3.97
C ASN A 109 12.85 5.05 3.79
N ARG A 110 11.84 4.32 3.30
CA ARG A 110 11.86 2.86 3.14
C ARG A 110 12.18 2.42 1.70
N PHE A 111 11.96 3.32 0.74
CA PHE A 111 12.20 3.07 -0.69
C PHE A 111 13.29 3.99 -1.23
N PRO A 112 14.11 3.57 -2.21
CA PRO A 112 15.08 4.45 -2.87
C PRO A 112 14.42 5.66 -3.57
N LEU A 113 15.18 6.74 -3.77
CA LEU A 113 14.73 7.86 -4.60
C LEU A 113 14.69 7.41 -6.07
N GLY A 114 13.70 7.88 -6.81
CA GLY A 114 13.46 7.52 -8.22
C GLY A 114 12.61 6.26 -8.42
N THR A 115 12.38 5.47 -7.36
CA THR A 115 11.53 4.28 -7.44
C THR A 115 10.07 4.67 -7.68
N TRP A 116 9.42 3.94 -8.59
CA TRP A 116 7.98 4.01 -8.78
C TRP A 116 7.28 2.99 -7.89
N LEU A 117 6.21 3.42 -7.22
CA LEU A 117 5.45 2.59 -6.30
C LEU A 117 3.99 2.56 -6.75
N ALA A 118 3.38 1.38 -6.79
CA ALA A 118 1.94 1.26 -6.70
C ALA A 118 1.54 1.28 -5.21
N VAL A 119 0.59 2.13 -4.85
CA VAL A 119 0.12 2.33 -3.48
C VAL A 119 -1.37 2.07 -3.43
N ARG A 120 -1.79 1.04 -2.70
CA ARG A 120 -3.20 0.67 -2.50
C ARG A 120 -3.64 1.01 -1.08
N ARG A 121 -4.78 1.67 -0.95
CA ARG A 121 -5.44 1.92 0.33
C ARG A 121 -6.25 0.69 0.74
N LEU A 122 -6.05 0.19 1.95
CA LEU A 122 -6.53 -1.15 2.34
C LEU A 122 -8.01 -1.21 2.74
N ASP A 123 -8.68 -0.07 2.94
CA ASP A 123 -10.08 0.01 3.35
C ASP A 123 -11.06 0.20 2.19
N SER A 124 -10.57 0.58 1.01
CA SER A 124 -11.37 1.00 -0.14
C SER A 124 -10.84 0.47 -1.47
N ASP A 125 -9.72 -0.25 -1.44
CA ASP A 125 -8.98 -0.80 -2.58
C ASP A 125 -8.61 0.20 -3.68
N LEU A 126 -8.80 1.50 -3.43
CA LEU A 126 -8.34 2.57 -4.29
C LEU A 126 -6.82 2.60 -4.32
N CYS A 127 -6.27 2.81 -5.50
CA CYS A 127 -4.85 2.69 -5.67
C CYS A 127 -4.29 3.72 -6.66
N VAL A 128 -3.02 4.08 -6.49
CA VAL A 128 -2.33 5.11 -7.27
C VAL A 128 -0.86 4.74 -7.49
N VAL A 129 -0.31 5.10 -8.65
CA VAL A 129 1.13 4.99 -8.91
C VAL A 129 1.82 6.31 -8.59
N VAL A 130 2.93 6.27 -7.85
CA VAL A 130 3.69 7.46 -7.44
C VAL A 130 5.20 7.28 -7.62
N LYS A 131 5.90 8.36 -7.94
CA LYS A 131 7.37 8.41 -7.92
C LYS A 131 7.87 8.85 -6.56
N VAL A 132 8.80 8.09 -5.96
CA VAL A 132 9.50 8.51 -4.74
C VAL A 132 10.54 9.56 -5.11
N ASN A 133 10.34 10.81 -4.71
CA ASN A 133 11.27 11.90 -5.03
C ASN A 133 11.76 12.68 -3.80
N ASP A 134 11.26 12.36 -2.61
CA ASP A 134 11.64 13.06 -1.40
C ASP A 134 11.86 12.11 -0.21
N ARG A 135 12.41 12.65 0.89
CA ARG A 135 12.63 11.94 2.15
C ARG A 135 11.75 12.52 3.25
N MET A 136 11.21 11.64 4.09
CA MET A 136 10.46 12.06 5.27
C MET A 136 11.41 12.49 6.38
N HIS A 137 10.98 13.41 7.24
CA HIS A 137 11.79 13.79 8.40
C HIS A 137 12.09 12.56 9.26
N ALA A 138 13.36 12.36 9.63
CA ALA A 138 13.84 11.20 10.39
C ALA A 138 13.14 10.93 11.74
N LYS A 139 12.39 11.90 12.28
CA LYS A 139 11.60 11.74 13.52
C LYS A 139 10.30 10.97 13.29
N HIS A 140 9.83 10.88 12.04
CA HIS A 140 8.66 10.07 11.69
C HIS A 140 9.08 8.61 11.54
N ARG A 141 8.73 7.79 12.54
CA ARG A 141 9.02 6.34 12.55
C ARG A 141 7.81 5.45 12.27
N VAL A 142 6.60 6.01 12.39
CA VAL A 142 5.34 5.25 12.26
C VAL A 142 4.86 5.16 10.81
N ARG A 143 5.09 6.21 10.02
CA ARG A 143 4.61 6.29 8.63
C ARG A 143 5.64 5.74 7.68
N ILE A 144 5.18 5.02 6.66
CA ILE A 144 6.04 4.45 5.62
C ILE A 144 6.16 5.37 4.39
N ILE A 145 5.16 6.23 4.17
CA ILE A 145 5.07 7.09 2.99
C ILE A 145 4.23 8.35 3.27
N ASP A 146 4.69 9.49 2.77
CA ASP A 146 3.92 10.75 2.73
C ASP A 146 3.64 11.09 1.26
N LEU A 147 2.38 11.02 0.85
CA LEU A 147 1.93 11.24 -0.53
C LEU A 147 1.82 12.73 -0.87
N SER A 148 1.89 13.06 -2.16
CA SER A 148 1.41 14.35 -2.64
C SER A 148 -0.10 14.48 -2.43
N ARG A 149 -0.61 15.72 -2.47
CA ARG A 149 -2.04 15.97 -2.32
C ARG A 149 -2.85 15.33 -3.46
N GLY A 150 -2.37 15.42 -4.71
CA GLY A 150 -3.03 14.82 -5.86
C GLY A 150 -3.12 13.31 -5.75
N ALA A 151 -2.06 12.64 -5.29
CA ALA A 151 -2.08 11.19 -5.06
C ALA A 151 -3.06 10.81 -3.92
N ALA A 152 -3.06 11.59 -2.84
CA ALA A 152 -3.97 11.40 -1.71
C ALA A 152 -5.45 11.64 -2.09
N GLU A 153 -5.73 12.56 -3.02
CA GLU A 153 -7.06 12.79 -3.59
C GLU A 153 -7.54 11.57 -4.40
N ARG A 154 -6.66 10.96 -5.22
CA ARG A 154 -6.99 9.76 -6.00
C ARG A 154 -7.40 8.57 -5.13
N ILE A 155 -6.72 8.35 -4.00
CA ILE A 155 -7.08 7.29 -3.03
C ILE A 155 -8.05 7.76 -1.93
N LYS A 156 -8.67 8.94 -2.11
CA LYS A 156 -9.69 9.54 -1.23
C LYS A 156 -9.31 9.64 0.25
N MET A 157 -8.02 9.83 0.57
CA MET A 157 -7.55 9.86 1.96
C MET A 157 -7.47 11.27 2.58
N ILE A 158 -7.88 12.31 1.84
CA ILE A 158 -7.78 13.71 2.29
C ILE A 158 -8.57 13.97 3.58
N SER A 159 -9.80 13.46 3.67
CA SER A 159 -10.65 13.64 4.86
C SER A 159 -10.14 12.84 6.06
N ALA A 160 -9.58 11.66 5.83
CA ALA A 160 -9.02 10.80 6.87
C ALA A 160 -7.69 11.34 7.44
N GLY A 161 -6.89 12.03 6.62
CA GLY A 161 -5.56 12.52 7.00
C GLY A 161 -4.50 11.42 6.97
N LEU A 162 -4.80 10.28 7.58
CA LEU A 162 -3.99 9.08 7.62
C LEU A 162 -4.77 7.89 7.06
N ALA A 163 -4.07 6.96 6.41
CA ALA A 163 -4.67 5.72 5.91
C ALA A 163 -3.70 4.55 6.02
N LEU A 164 -4.22 3.34 6.21
CA LEU A 164 -3.45 2.12 6.05
C LEU A 164 -3.32 1.81 4.56
N VAL A 165 -2.08 1.60 4.12
CA VAL A 165 -1.75 1.33 2.72
C VAL A 165 -0.80 0.15 2.59
N ARG A 166 -0.75 -0.40 1.39
CA ARG A 166 0.31 -1.31 0.92
C ARG A 166 1.01 -0.67 -0.27
N ALA A 167 2.35 -0.70 -0.26
CA ALA A 167 3.18 -0.10 -1.30
C ALA A 167 4.08 -1.15 -1.95
N VAL A 168 3.99 -1.30 -3.27
CA VAL A 168 4.76 -2.28 -4.07
C VAL A 168 5.65 -1.52 -5.06
N PRO A 169 6.96 -1.79 -5.09
CA PRO A 169 7.83 -1.21 -6.11
C PRO A 169 7.55 -1.79 -7.49
N LEU A 170 7.52 -0.91 -8.49
CA LEU A 170 7.41 -1.26 -9.90
C LEU A 170 8.80 -1.43 -10.51
N SER A 171 8.91 -2.31 -11.51
CA SER A 171 10.17 -2.61 -12.20
C SER A 171 10.67 -1.47 -13.10
N GLY A 172 9.83 -0.49 -13.42
CA GLY A 172 10.17 0.64 -14.28
C GLY A 172 9.24 1.82 -14.11
N ALA A 173 9.54 2.90 -14.84
CA ALA A 173 8.61 4.02 -14.96
C ALA A 173 7.36 3.55 -15.70
N PRO A 174 6.16 3.78 -15.14
CA PRO A 174 4.94 3.44 -15.86
C PRO A 174 4.79 4.41 -17.04
N GLU A 175 4.23 3.92 -18.15
CA GLU A 175 3.92 4.78 -19.31
C GLU A 175 2.84 5.82 -18.97
N SER A 176 1.95 5.49 -18.02
CA SER A 176 0.92 6.37 -17.49
C SER A 176 0.71 6.16 -15.99
N ASP A 177 0.22 7.20 -15.30
CA ASP A 177 -0.17 7.15 -13.88
C ASP A 177 -1.59 6.57 -13.68
N ASP A 178 -2.02 5.69 -14.58
CA ASP A 178 -3.38 5.16 -14.61
C ASP A 178 -3.64 4.10 -13.54
N GLU A 179 -4.90 4.00 -13.15
CA GLU A 179 -5.38 3.04 -12.15
C GLU A 179 -5.14 1.58 -12.59
N THR A 180 -5.14 1.29 -13.89
CA THR A 180 -4.89 -0.05 -14.44
C THR A 180 -3.49 -0.56 -14.08
N THR A 181 -2.45 0.27 -14.27
CA THR A 181 -1.07 -0.07 -13.92
C THR A 181 -0.94 -0.36 -12.43
N CYS A 182 -1.61 0.46 -11.62
CA CYS A 182 -1.63 0.27 -10.19
C CYS A 182 -2.30 -1.06 -9.81
N ARG A 183 -3.48 -1.37 -10.37
CA ARG A 183 -4.18 -2.64 -10.10
C ARG A 183 -3.37 -3.85 -10.54
N ALA A 184 -2.69 -3.77 -11.69
CA ALA A 184 -1.82 -4.85 -12.18
C ALA A 184 -0.69 -5.18 -11.20
N ALA A 185 -0.16 -4.18 -10.50
CA ALA A 185 0.90 -4.37 -9.49
C ALA A 185 0.42 -5.15 -8.24
N PHE A 186 -0.88 -5.15 -7.96
CA PHE A 186 -1.51 -5.88 -6.86
C PHE A 186 -2.32 -7.08 -7.31
N ALA A 187 -2.37 -7.38 -8.61
CA ALA A 187 -3.00 -8.59 -9.08
C ALA A 187 -2.28 -9.78 -8.44
N PRO A 188 -3.02 -10.81 -7.97
CA PRO A 188 -2.38 -12.02 -7.48
C PRO A 188 -1.46 -12.48 -8.60
N LYS A 189 -0.15 -12.51 -8.31
CA LYS A 189 0.82 -13.10 -9.22
C LYS A 189 0.32 -14.52 -9.34
N GLN A 190 -0.29 -14.87 -10.48
CA GLN A 190 -0.71 -16.23 -10.72
C GLN A 190 0.51 -17.06 -10.41
N THR A 191 0.48 -17.76 -9.29
CA THR A 191 1.31 -18.94 -9.14
C THR A 191 0.96 -19.69 -10.40
N ALA A 192 1.90 -19.79 -11.34
CA ALA A 192 1.73 -20.63 -12.52
C ALA A 192 1.01 -21.88 -12.02
N PRO A 193 -0.07 -22.34 -12.68
CA PRO A 193 -0.77 -23.53 -12.20
C PRO A 193 0.33 -24.50 -11.85
N GLU A 194 0.41 -24.84 -10.56
CA GLU A 194 1.30 -25.89 -10.10
C GLU A 194 0.89 -27.01 -11.00
N THR A 195 1.70 -27.26 -12.03
CA THR A 195 1.49 -28.36 -12.94
C THR A 195 1.56 -29.50 -11.98
N ASP A 196 0.37 -29.98 -11.62
CA ASP A 196 0.16 -31.30 -11.12
C ASP A 196 1.20 -32.11 -11.88
N LYS A 197 2.08 -32.75 -11.12
CA LYS A 197 2.68 -33.96 -11.60
C LYS A 197 1.52 -34.94 -11.83
N VAL A 198 0.69 -34.69 -12.85
CA VAL A 198 0.11 -35.74 -13.65
C VAL A 198 1.34 -36.40 -14.22
N ALA A 199 1.86 -37.36 -13.45
CA ALA A 199 2.65 -38.42 -14.02
C ALA A 199 1.95 -38.81 -15.32
N PRO A 200 2.66 -38.94 -16.45
CA PRO A 200 2.02 -39.43 -17.66
C PRO A 200 1.21 -40.66 -17.28
N PRO A 201 -0.02 -40.85 -17.83
CA PRO A 201 -0.74 -42.08 -17.58
C PRO A 201 0.23 -43.20 -17.92
N VAL A 202 0.64 -43.95 -16.90
CA VAL A 202 1.43 -45.15 -17.08
C VAL A 202 0.55 -46.05 -17.93
N GLU A 203 0.85 -46.06 -19.23
CA GLU A 203 0.31 -47.02 -20.16
C GLU A 203 0.63 -48.39 -19.55
N LEU A 204 -0.44 -49.08 -19.15
CA LEU A 204 -0.36 -50.36 -18.47
C LEU A 204 0.08 -51.37 -19.54
N VAL A 205 1.40 -51.42 -19.77
CA VAL A 205 2.03 -52.47 -20.57
C VAL A 205 1.82 -53.76 -19.79
N ILE A 206 0.76 -54.48 -20.17
CA ILE A 206 0.51 -55.84 -19.73
C ILE A 206 1.70 -56.67 -20.25
N PRO A 207 2.53 -57.26 -19.38
CA PRO A 207 3.55 -58.19 -19.84
C PRO A 207 2.86 -59.39 -20.51
N PRO A 208 3.38 -59.93 -21.62
CA PRO A 208 2.84 -61.15 -22.19
C PRO A 208 2.87 -62.25 -21.13
N GLU A 209 1.78 -62.99 -21.04
CA GLU A 209 1.53 -64.08 -20.09
C GLU A 209 2.79 -64.93 -19.92
N THR A 210 3.30 -64.94 -18.68
CA THR A 210 4.31 -65.92 -18.29
C THR A 210 3.58 -67.24 -18.14
N VAL A 211 3.91 -68.16 -19.04
CA VAL A 211 3.60 -69.59 -18.97
C VAL A 211 4.01 -70.08 -17.58
N ILE A 212 3.01 -70.42 -16.76
CA ILE A 212 3.23 -71.16 -15.52
C ILE A 212 3.61 -72.59 -15.91
N ASP A 213 4.90 -72.89 -15.83
CA ASP A 213 5.38 -74.27 -15.88
C ASP A 213 4.74 -75.06 -14.74
N GLU A 214 4.15 -76.19 -15.10
CA GLU A 214 3.38 -77.09 -14.25
C GLU A 214 4.23 -77.56 -13.07
N LEU A 215 3.87 -77.13 -11.86
CA LEU A 215 4.54 -77.56 -10.63
C LEU A 215 4.32 -79.07 -10.45
N PRO A 216 5.37 -79.89 -10.26
CA PRO A 216 5.20 -81.33 -10.07
C PRO A 216 4.42 -81.62 -8.78
N PRO A 217 3.63 -82.71 -8.76
CA PRO A 217 2.73 -82.99 -7.64
C PRO A 217 3.49 -83.17 -6.33
N PRO A 218 2.92 -82.72 -5.19
CA PRO A 218 3.55 -82.86 -3.90
C PRO A 218 3.67 -84.34 -3.50
N LYS A 219 4.81 -84.68 -2.90
CA LYS A 219 5.05 -86.01 -2.33
C LYS A 219 4.11 -86.26 -1.13
N PRO A 220 3.73 -87.52 -0.86
CA PRO A 220 2.87 -87.86 0.27
C PRO A 220 3.51 -87.43 1.59
N VAL A 221 2.71 -86.77 2.44
CA VAL A 221 3.05 -86.44 3.81
C VAL A 221 2.99 -87.71 4.67
N ASP A 222 4.08 -88.02 5.37
CA ASP A 222 4.14 -89.08 6.37
C ASP A 222 3.50 -88.56 7.67
N GLU A 223 2.37 -89.17 8.06
CA GLU A 223 1.62 -88.88 9.27
C GLU A 223 2.41 -89.37 10.50
N GLY A 224 3.31 -88.52 10.99
CA GLY A 224 4.22 -88.85 12.09
C GLY A 224 4.18 -87.88 13.26
N LYS A 225 3.24 -88.12 14.19
CA LYS A 225 3.31 -87.82 15.64
C LYS A 225 3.30 -86.35 16.08
N GLY A 226 2.21 -86.00 16.77
CA GLY A 226 2.02 -84.71 17.43
C GLY A 226 2.95 -84.46 18.61
N ALA A 227 3.24 -83.17 18.79
CA ALA A 227 3.66 -82.58 20.05
C ALA A 227 2.77 -81.35 20.32
N PRO A 228 2.31 -81.12 21.55
CA PRO A 228 1.44 -80.00 21.87
C PRO A 228 2.18 -78.67 21.79
N PHE A 229 1.55 -77.71 21.10
CA PHE A 229 1.97 -76.31 21.00
C PHE A 229 1.61 -75.58 22.30
N GLU A 230 2.60 -75.36 23.18
CA GLU A 230 2.48 -74.39 24.27
C GLU A 230 2.69 -72.97 23.73
N ALA A 231 1.70 -72.10 23.92
CA ALA A 231 1.72 -70.69 23.49
C ALA A 231 2.33 -69.79 24.59
N PRO A 232 3.42 -69.04 24.32
CA PRO A 232 4.11 -68.27 25.36
C PRO A 232 3.86 -66.75 25.30
N TRP A 233 2.61 -66.27 25.22
CA TRP A 233 2.34 -64.81 25.22
C TRP A 233 1.55 -64.26 26.41
N GLU A 234 1.31 -65.06 27.45
CA GLU A 234 0.72 -64.56 28.70
C GLU A 234 1.81 -63.99 29.64
N SER A 235 2.23 -62.74 29.44
CA SER A 235 2.62 -61.81 30.53
C SER A 235 3.31 -60.56 30.01
N ARG A 236 2.57 -59.43 30.05
CA ARG A 236 2.98 -58.15 30.62
C ARG A 236 1.96 -57.09 30.21
N ASN A 237 0.98 -56.89 31.07
CA ASN A 237 0.08 -55.74 31.01
C ASN A 237 0.51 -54.77 32.13
N PRO A 238 1.32 -53.73 31.86
CA PRO A 238 1.84 -52.83 32.90
C PRO A 238 0.95 -51.60 33.12
N PHE A 239 -0.38 -51.77 33.08
CA PHE A 239 -1.32 -50.71 33.44
C PHE A 239 -2.45 -51.29 34.29
N SER A 240 -2.29 -51.17 35.60
CA SER A 240 -3.40 -51.11 36.54
C SER A 240 -3.11 -49.97 37.53
N PRO A 241 -4.17 -49.25 37.95
CA PRO A 241 -4.11 -47.92 38.55
C PRO A 241 -3.52 -47.86 39.96
#